data_AF-A0A0R3IJU7-F1
#
_entry.id   AF-A0A0R3IJU7-F1
#
_cell.length_a   1.000
_cell.length_b   1.000
_cell.length_c   1.000
_cell.angle_alpha   90.00
_cell.angle_beta   90.00
_cell.angle_gamma   90.00
#
_symmetry.space_group_name_H-M   'P 1'
#
loop_
_entity.id
_entity.type
_entity.pdbx_description
1 polymer ?
#
loop_
_entity_poly.entity_id
_entity_poly.type
_entity_poly.pdbx_seq_one_letter_code
_entity_poly.pdbx_strand_id
1 'polypeptide(L)'
;MYRAIRPKLIELTRPVIDFLNALDGEKDHPDRVDLERMVLSAERQKGATPLHQIPASPRFTSPERAPVPKAEVTNAIQYARPAIQVAKVKKRLKVKSNREVGEGTFDYFYRAEFGNDDE
;
A
#
# COMPACT_ATOMS: atom_id res chain seq x y z
N MET A 1 45.10 32.94 -22.66
CA MET A 1 43.80 33.39 -22.13
C MET A 1 42.66 32.41 -22.41
N TYR A 2 42.40 32.01 -23.65
CA TYR A 2 41.28 31.11 -24.01
C TYR A 2 41.27 29.76 -23.27
N ARG A 3 42.44 29.13 -23.08
CA ARG A 3 42.58 27.86 -22.33
C ARG A 3 42.20 27.95 -20.85
N ALA A 4 42.32 29.13 -20.23
CA ALA A 4 42.03 29.33 -18.82
C ALA A 4 40.53 29.57 -18.55
N ILE A 5 39.80 30.09 -19.52
CA ILE A 5 38.37 30.42 -19.40
C ILE A 5 37.49 29.21 -19.74
N ARG A 6 37.98 28.31 -20.60
CA ARG A 6 37.29 27.09 -21.04
C ARG A 6 36.73 26.21 -19.91
N PRO A 7 37.49 25.85 -18.85
CA PRO A 7 36.94 25.00 -17.78
C PRO A 7 35.80 25.70 -17.03
N LYS A 8 35.91 27.01 -16.80
CA LYS A 8 34.87 27.80 -16.13
C LYS A 8 33.60 27.93 -16.97
N LEU A 9 33.75 28.04 -18.29
CA LEU A 9 32.60 28.00 -19.21
C LEU A 9 31.91 26.63 -19.20
N ILE A 10 32.67 25.52 -19.18
CA ILE A 10 32.12 24.17 -19.11
C ILE A 10 31.36 23.94 -17.80
N GLU A 11 31.88 24.44 -16.68
CA GLU A 11 31.23 24.34 -15.38
C GLU A 11 29.89 25.09 -15.35
N LEU A 12 29.85 26.31 -15.89
CA LEU A 12 28.64 27.13 -15.96
C LEU A 12 27.59 26.55 -16.92
N THR A 13 28.01 25.88 -17.99
CA THR A 13 27.09 25.31 -18.98
C THR A 13 26.64 23.90 -18.63
N ARG A 14 27.31 23.21 -17.70
CA ARG A 14 26.98 21.84 -17.31
C ARG A 14 25.52 21.67 -16.88
N PRO A 15 24.93 22.53 -16.01
CA PRO A 15 23.52 22.40 -15.63
C PRO A 15 22.55 22.59 -16.80
N VAL A 16 22.92 23.42 -17.79
CA VAL A 16 22.10 23.64 -18.99
C VAL A 16 22.15 22.41 -19.89
N ILE A 17 23.33 21.81 -20.05
CA ILE A 17 23.49 20.56 -20.81
C ILE A 17 22.72 19.42 -20.14
N ASP A 18 22.82 19.31 -18.81
CA ASP A 18 22.11 18.29 -18.05
C ASP A 18 20.59 18.47 -18.18
N PHE A 19 20.09 19.71 -18.15
CA PHE A 19 18.68 20.02 -18.42
C PHE A 19 18.25 19.63 -19.83
N LEU A 20 19.03 19.98 -20.85
CA LEU A 20 18.71 19.63 -22.25
C LEU A 20 18.71 18.12 -22.47
N ASN A 21 19.66 17.40 -21.89
CA ASN A 21 19.69 15.94 -21.96
C ASN A 21 18.50 15.29 -21.23
N ALA A 22 18.06 15.86 -20.10
CA ALA A 22 16.88 15.41 -19.40
C ALA A 22 15.59 15.65 -20.22
N LEU A 23 15.50 16.80 -20.88
CA LEU A 23 14.37 17.15 -21.75
C LEU A 23 14.31 16.29 -23.02
N ASP A 24 15.47 15.96 -23.59
CA ASP A 24 15.59 15.07 -24.75
C ASP A 24 15.19 13.64 -24.35
N GLY A 25 15.72 13.13 -23.24
CA GLY A 25 15.38 11.81 -22.72
C GLY A 25 13.90 11.66 -22.36
N GLU A 26 13.24 12.71 -21.90
CA GLU A 26 11.80 12.69 -21.63
C GLU A 26 10.97 12.43 -22.90
N LYS A 27 11.35 13.02 -24.04
CA LYS A 27 10.65 12.87 -25.33
C LYS A 27 10.82 11.49 -25.96
N ASP A 28 11.92 10.80 -25.64
CA ASP A 28 12.24 9.48 -26.17
C ASP A 28 11.55 8.32 -25.41
N HIS A 29 10.86 8.61 -24.30
CA HIS A 29 10.18 7.60 -23.50
C HIS A 29 8.68 7.53 -23.85
N PRO A 30 8.21 6.54 -24.65
CA PRO A 30 6.81 6.44 -25.08
C PRO A 30 5.82 6.17 -23.94
N ASP A 31 6.31 5.71 -22.79
CA ASP A 31 5.49 5.34 -21.62
C ASP A 31 5.28 6.51 -20.64
N ARG A 32 5.95 7.66 -20.85
CA ARG A 32 5.83 8.85 -19.99
C ARG A 32 5.14 9.97 -20.76
N VAL A 33 4.28 10.71 -20.06
CA VAL A 33 3.64 11.90 -20.61
C VAL A 33 4.59 13.07 -20.44
N ASP A 34 4.95 13.74 -21.53
CA ASP A 34 5.79 14.95 -21.49
C ASP A 34 5.28 15.94 -20.43
N LEU A 35 6.19 16.51 -19.64
CA LEU A 35 5.90 17.49 -18.59
C LEU A 35 5.11 18.67 -19.13
N GLU A 36 5.44 19.14 -20.34
CA GLU A 36 4.71 20.20 -21.03
C GLU A 36 3.23 19.83 -21.25
N ARG A 37 2.95 18.58 -21.65
CA ARG A 37 1.58 18.09 -21.81
C ARG A 37 0.88 17.94 -20.47
N MET A 38 1.58 17.51 -19.43
CA MET A 38 1.02 17.43 -18.07
C MET A 38 0.61 18.81 -17.55
N VAL A 39 1.46 19.83 -17.71
CA VAL A 39 1.13 21.21 -17.31
C VAL A 39 -0.06 21.75 -18.11
N LEU A 40 -0.04 21.60 -19.43
CA LEU A 40 -1.15 22.06 -20.29
C LEU A 40 -2.46 21.34 -19.99
N SER A 41 -2.42 20.04 -19.66
CA SER A 41 -3.63 19.29 -19.28
C SER A 41 -4.17 19.71 -17.92
N ALA A 42 -3.30 20.00 -16.95
CA ALA A 42 -3.67 20.53 -15.64
C ALA A 42 -4.29 21.93 -15.75
N GLU A 43 -3.74 22.81 -16.59
CA GLU A 43 -4.31 24.15 -16.87
C GLU A 43 -5.68 24.08 -17.53
N ARG A 44 -5.89 23.10 -18.42
CA ARG A 44 -7.17 22.88 -19.11
C ARG A 44 -8.21 22.18 -18.25
N GLN A 45 -7.82 21.63 -17.10
CA GLN A 45 -8.72 20.90 -16.23
C GLN A 45 -9.71 21.87 -15.58
N LYS A 46 -11.00 21.76 -15.95
CA LYS A 46 -12.08 22.53 -15.34
C LYS A 46 -12.14 22.21 -13.84
N GLY A 47 -11.68 23.15 -13.01
CA GLY A 47 -11.57 22.99 -11.55
C GLY A 47 -10.22 23.38 -10.97
N ALA A 48 -9.20 23.67 -11.80
CA ALA A 48 -7.94 24.22 -11.33
C ALA A 48 -8.18 25.61 -10.70
N THR A 49 -8.03 25.70 -9.37
CA THR A 49 -8.15 26.95 -8.64
C THR A 49 -6.78 27.63 -8.64
N PRO A 50 -6.67 28.88 -9.13
CA PRO A 50 -5.38 29.57 -9.14
C PRO A 50 -4.92 29.81 -7.69
N LEU A 51 -3.62 29.75 -7.45
CA LEU A 51 -3.04 29.74 -6.10
C LEU A 51 -3.51 30.90 -5.21
N HIS A 52 -3.74 32.08 -5.78
CA HIS A 52 -4.22 33.27 -5.06
C HIS A 52 -5.69 33.18 -4.59
N GLN A 53 -6.47 32.23 -5.13
CA GLN A 53 -7.86 31.97 -4.73
C GLN A 53 -7.96 30.84 -3.70
N ILE A 54 -6.86 30.14 -3.39
CA ILE A 54 -6.85 29.09 -2.38
C ILE A 54 -6.80 29.77 -1.00
N PRO A 55 -7.83 29.63 -0.16
CA PRO A 55 -7.81 30.23 1.17
C PRO A 55 -6.73 29.54 2.02
N ALA A 56 -5.85 30.35 2.61
CA ALA A 56 -4.86 29.83 3.55
C ALA A 56 -5.55 29.29 4.80
N SER A 57 -5.57 27.97 4.97
CA SER A 57 -6.04 27.34 6.20
C SER A 57 -4.88 27.21 7.20
N PRO A 58 -4.90 27.91 8.34
CA PRO A 58 -3.89 27.75 9.39
C PRO A 58 -4.08 26.45 10.20
N ARG A 59 -5.18 25.72 9.97
CA ARG A 59 -5.53 24.49 10.70
C ARG A 59 -5.51 23.31 9.74
N PHE A 60 -4.63 22.36 10.04
CA PHE A 60 -4.66 21.05 9.40
C PHE A 60 -5.82 20.24 9.98
N THR A 61 -6.79 19.88 9.15
CA THR A 61 -7.88 18.97 9.52
C THR A 61 -7.57 17.59 8.97
N SER A 62 -7.43 16.60 9.86
CA SER A 62 -7.34 15.20 9.43
C SER A 62 -8.65 14.82 8.73
N PRO A 63 -8.61 14.09 7.61
CA PRO A 63 -9.81 13.49 7.06
C PRO A 63 -10.43 12.55 8.09
N GLU A 64 -11.76 12.52 8.12
CA GLU A 64 -12.52 11.65 9.02
C GLU A 64 -12.25 10.19 8.65
N ARG A 65 -11.77 9.40 9.61
CA ARG A 65 -11.53 7.97 9.38
C ARG A 65 -12.88 7.28 9.31
N ALA A 66 -13.12 6.51 8.25
CA ALA A 66 -14.27 5.63 8.18
C ALA A 66 -14.30 4.73 9.43
N PRO A 67 -15.48 4.51 10.04
CA PRO A 67 -15.60 3.61 11.18
C PRO A 67 -15.17 2.21 10.75
N VAL A 68 -14.25 1.62 11.50
CA VAL A 68 -13.86 0.22 11.32
C VAL A 68 -15.11 -0.64 11.57
N PRO A 69 -15.46 -1.58 10.68
CA PRO A 69 -16.56 -2.49 10.94
C PRO A 69 -16.35 -3.18 12.29
N LYS A 70 -17.40 -3.25 13.11
CA LYS A 70 -17.33 -3.95 14.40
C LYS A 70 -16.96 -5.40 14.11
N ALA A 71 -15.82 -5.83 14.64
CA ALA A 71 -15.44 -7.24 14.60
C ALA A 71 -16.55 -8.08 15.24
N GLU A 72 -16.78 -9.27 14.70
CA GLU A 72 -17.72 -10.23 15.27
C GLU A 72 -17.35 -10.52 16.73
N VAL A 73 -18.38 -10.70 17.56
CA VAL A 73 -18.19 -10.99 18.98
C VAL A 73 -17.64 -12.41 19.09
N THR A 74 -16.34 -12.53 19.39
CA THR A 74 -15.68 -13.82 19.60
C THR A 74 -15.75 -14.24 21.07
N ASN A 75 -16.01 -15.53 21.31
CA ASN A 75 -16.02 -16.13 22.65
C ASN A 75 -14.87 -17.12 22.80
N ALA A 76 -14.20 -17.13 23.96
CA ALA A 76 -13.10 -18.05 24.24
C ALA A 76 -13.62 -19.41 24.71
N ILE A 77 -13.19 -20.49 24.07
CA ILE A 77 -13.48 -21.87 24.48
C ILE A 77 -12.17 -22.49 25.00
N GLN A 78 -12.16 -22.93 26.27
CA GLN A 78 -10.98 -23.54 26.91
C GLN A 78 -11.38 -24.82 27.65
N TYR A 79 -10.64 -25.90 27.44
CA TYR A 79 -10.86 -27.17 28.13
C TYR A 79 -9.57 -27.99 28.27
N ALA A 80 -9.50 -28.79 29.33
CA ALA A 80 -8.38 -29.69 29.59
C ALA A 80 -8.72 -31.14 29.21
N ARG A 81 -7.78 -31.84 28.57
CA ARG A 81 -7.87 -33.26 28.23
C ARG A 81 -6.56 -33.97 28.53
N PRO A 82 -6.59 -35.30 28.81
CA PRO A 82 -5.38 -36.08 29.02
C PRO A 82 -4.44 -36.04 27.81
N ALA A 83 -3.13 -35.91 28.05
CA ALA A 83 -2.11 -35.80 27.00
C ALA A 83 -2.13 -36.97 26.00
N ILE A 84 -2.47 -38.17 26.47
CA ILE A 84 -2.58 -39.37 25.63
C ILE A 84 -3.70 -39.22 24.59
N GLN A 85 -4.83 -38.63 24.98
CA GLN A 85 -5.96 -38.40 24.07
C GLN A 85 -5.61 -37.31 23.05
N VAL A 86 -4.99 -36.21 23.50
CA VAL A 86 -4.54 -35.13 22.62
C VAL A 86 -3.54 -35.64 21.58
N ALA A 87 -2.58 -36.49 21.97
CA ALA A 87 -1.61 -37.07 21.05
C ALA A 87 -2.25 -37.95 19.96
N LYS A 88 -3.31 -38.70 20.29
CA LYS A 88 -4.07 -39.49 19.31
C LYS A 88 -4.78 -38.59 18.30
N VAL A 89 -5.43 -37.52 18.78
CA VAL A 89 -6.15 -36.57 17.91
C VAL A 89 -5.18 -35.81 17.01
N LYS A 90 -4.01 -35.38 17.52
CA LYS A 90 -2.95 -34.76 16.70
C LYS A 90 -2.55 -35.61 15.50
N LYS A 91 -2.35 -36.91 15.71
CA LYS A 91 -2.00 -37.84 14.63
C LYS A 91 -3.13 -37.98 13.61
N ARG A 92 -4.39 -38.00 14.07
CA ARG A 92 -5.57 -38.13 13.20
C ARG A 92 -5.82 -36.89 12.34
N LEU A 93 -5.69 -35.70 12.94
CA LEU A 93 -5.87 -34.40 12.27
C LEU A 93 -4.60 -33.92 11.56
N LYS A 94 -3.45 -34.61 11.72
CA LYS A 94 -2.14 -34.24 11.17
C LYS A 94 -1.64 -32.84 11.59
N VAL A 95 -1.97 -32.43 12.81
CA VAL A 95 -1.63 -31.12 13.38
C VAL A 95 -0.51 -31.22 14.42
N LYS A 96 0.22 -30.12 14.65
CA LYS A 96 1.39 -30.09 15.55
C LYS A 96 1.07 -29.41 16.88
N SER A 97 0.22 -28.39 16.87
CA SER A 97 -0.13 -27.61 18.05
C SER A 97 -1.36 -28.16 18.79
N ASN A 98 -1.46 -27.90 20.09
CA ASN A 98 -2.68 -28.19 20.85
C ASN A 98 -3.82 -27.23 20.47
N ARG A 99 -3.48 -26.01 20.01
CA ARG A 99 -4.45 -25.03 19.53
C ARG A 99 -5.19 -25.52 18.28
N GLU A 100 -4.42 -25.99 17.30
CA GLU A 100 -4.93 -26.56 16.04
C GLU A 100 -5.81 -27.81 16.28
N VAL A 101 -5.54 -28.56 17.37
CA VAL A 101 -6.42 -29.67 17.76
C VAL A 101 -7.79 -29.14 18.19
N GLY A 102 -7.83 -28.09 19.02
CA GLY A 102 -9.09 -27.48 19.47
C GLY A 102 -9.90 -26.94 18.31
N GLU A 103 -9.27 -26.11 17.47
CA GLU A 103 -9.87 -25.55 16.25
C GLU A 103 -10.38 -26.67 15.33
N GLY A 104 -9.52 -27.64 14.98
CA GLY A 104 -9.91 -28.72 14.08
C GLY A 104 -11.00 -29.65 14.64
N THR A 105 -11.07 -29.87 15.96
CA THR A 105 -12.18 -30.64 16.56
C THR A 105 -13.49 -29.86 16.56
N PHE A 106 -13.42 -28.55 16.77
CA PHE A 106 -14.59 -27.69 16.74
C PHE A 106 -15.12 -27.58 15.30
N ASP A 107 -14.25 -27.32 14.32
CA ASP A 107 -14.62 -27.24 12.91
C ASP A 107 -15.20 -28.56 12.41
N TYR A 108 -14.62 -29.70 12.81
CA TYR A 108 -15.17 -31.01 12.46
C TYR A 108 -16.58 -31.21 12.99
N PHE A 109 -16.82 -30.85 14.26
CA PHE A 109 -18.14 -30.97 14.88
C PHE A 109 -19.14 -30.00 14.24
N TYR A 110 -18.75 -28.75 14.05
CA TYR A 110 -19.60 -27.72 13.45
C TYR A 110 -20.04 -28.12 12.05
N ARG A 111 -19.09 -28.55 11.20
CA ARG A 111 -19.39 -29.01 9.84
C ARG A 111 -20.26 -30.27 9.79
N ALA A 112 -20.10 -31.17 10.76
CA ALA A 112 -20.88 -32.40 10.81
C ALA A 112 -22.34 -32.16 11.22
N GLU A 113 -22.59 -31.23 12.14
CA GLU A 113 -23.93 -30.97 12.70
C GLU A 113 -24.68 -29.83 11.99
N PHE A 114 -23.97 -28.81 11.53
CA PHE A 114 -24.56 -27.59 10.98
C PHE A 114 -24.23 -27.34 9.50
N GLY A 115 -23.32 -28.11 8.90
CA GLY A 115 -22.89 -27.95 7.51
C GLY A 115 -21.77 -26.91 7.34
N ASN A 116 -21.39 -26.65 6.08
CA ASN A 116 -20.50 -25.53 5.76
C ASN A 116 -21.40 -24.29 5.59
N ASP A 117 -21.41 -23.40 6.57
CA ASP A 117 -21.95 -22.04 6.40
C ASP A 117 -20.94 -21.24 5.56
N ASP A 118 -20.88 -21.53 4.26
CA ASP A 118 -20.32 -20.64 3.24
C ASP A 118 -21.48 -19.79 2.67
N GLU A 119 -21.95 -18.80 3.44
CA GLU A 119 -22.78 -17.68 2.94
C GLU A 119 -22.15 -16.33 3.32
#